data_AF-A0A8J5M7M4-F1
#
_entry.id   AF-A0A8J5M7M4-F1
#
_cell.length_a   1.000
_cell.length_b   1.000
_cell.length_c   1.000
_cell.angle_alpha   90.00
_cell.angle_beta   90.00
_cell.angle_gamma   90.00
#
_symmetry.space_group_name_H-M   'P 1'
#
loop_
_entity.id
_entity.type
_entity.pdbx_description
1 polymer ?
#
loop_
_entity_poly.entity_id
_entity_poly.type
_entity_poly.pdbx_seq_one_letter_code
_entity_poly.pdbx_strand_id
1 'polypeptide(L)'
;CSIVSPNLSSTSSRESGRSLKGEDDSSLDEDECLSPSDMMRQRRQSSSLNSSFTNKSFMGPKTSVATQGIAVETLTTTLNKSLEPVIEVILKHGGDIIKFAGDALIVMWETEASRGKVTPAGELVYRAICCALEALHALQGTDTDSNEQDSQHSQLLGMHVGIGVSNMTGNHVGGVLNRWEFYLSGDANRQMSFAEENAKKGQLALSPEAFDALETRFGTLPELDVVCHASGNYLILEMPGESPASVPCRQNTATAPLEASSDLIGFLRCYVPGAIVSHLQKGLTLTPCRLNVTVAFVKLEGVIEIKDAQKQLQTIHQNLCTIQECAYKAQGMLRQFVIDDKGAIAIVAIGLPPFFHENNGKFYFIIYCF
;
A
#
# COMPACT_ATOMS: atom_id res chain seq x y z
N CYS A 1 -32.46 14.18 -18.39
CA CYS A 1 -33.52 15.04 -17.85
C CYS A 1 -32.88 16.24 -17.18
N SER A 2 -33.18 17.43 -17.69
CA SER A 2 -32.62 18.72 -17.32
C SER A 2 -33.23 19.29 -16.02
N ILE A 3 -32.65 20.43 -15.58
CA ILE A 3 -33.20 21.49 -14.68
C ILE A 3 -32.63 21.43 -13.25
N VAL A 4 -32.17 22.50 -12.57
CA VAL A 4 -31.67 23.88 -12.82
C VAL A 4 -31.29 24.42 -11.42
N SER A 5 -30.20 25.19 -11.32
CA SER A 5 -29.82 25.98 -10.14
C SER A 5 -30.69 27.23 -9.95
N PRO A 6 -30.68 27.86 -8.77
CA PRO A 6 -30.80 29.32 -8.75
C PRO A 6 -29.69 30.01 -7.95
N ASN A 7 -29.20 31.09 -8.56
CA ASN A 7 -28.52 32.23 -7.92
C ASN A 7 -29.53 33.07 -7.14
N LEU A 8 -29.10 33.73 -6.07
CA LEU A 8 -29.68 35.00 -5.63
C LEU A 8 -28.60 35.98 -5.19
N SER A 9 -28.69 37.17 -5.76
CA SER A 9 -27.87 38.36 -5.50
C SER A 9 -28.66 39.40 -4.71
N SER A 10 -27.91 40.22 -3.97
CA SER A 10 -28.17 41.61 -3.54
C SER A 10 -29.33 41.89 -2.58
N THR A 11 -29.04 42.60 -1.48
CA THR A 11 -29.34 44.05 -1.38
C THR A 11 -28.78 44.67 -0.10
N SER A 12 -28.42 45.95 -0.22
CA SER A 12 -27.86 46.87 0.76
C SER A 12 -28.91 47.47 1.70
N SER A 13 -28.50 47.85 2.91
CA SER A 13 -29.12 48.95 3.66
C SER A 13 -28.10 49.67 4.55
N ARG A 14 -27.91 50.97 4.27
CA ARG A 14 -27.21 51.97 5.08
C ARG A 14 -28.17 52.50 6.14
N GLU A 15 -27.67 52.74 7.36
CA GLU A 15 -28.20 53.78 8.25
C GLU A 15 -27.07 54.39 9.11
N SER A 16 -26.99 55.72 9.05
CA SER A 16 -26.26 56.69 9.88
C SER A 16 -27.13 57.08 11.10
N GLY A 17 -26.70 57.57 12.27
CA GLY A 17 -25.45 58.07 12.84
C GLY A 17 -25.74 58.77 14.21
N ARG A 18 -24.70 59.40 14.80
CA ARG A 18 -24.60 60.21 16.06
C ARG A 18 -24.50 59.40 17.38
N SER A 19 -23.60 59.59 18.35
CA SER A 19 -22.51 60.53 18.77
C SER A 19 -22.82 61.02 20.20
N LEU A 20 -21.86 60.85 21.14
CA LEU A 20 -21.52 61.66 22.34
C LEU A 20 -20.54 60.81 23.21
N LYS A 21 -19.20 61.00 23.20
CA LYS A 21 -18.30 61.98 23.87
C LYS A 21 -17.95 61.65 25.34
N GLY A 22 -16.63 61.54 25.63
CA GLY A 22 -16.01 61.53 26.98
C GLY A 22 -14.74 60.65 27.04
N GLU A 23 -13.55 61.18 26.69
CA GLU A 23 -12.40 61.49 27.59
C GLU A 23 -11.48 60.25 27.82
N ASP A 24 -10.38 60.16 27.06
CA ASP A 24 -8.99 60.59 27.39
C ASP A 24 -8.23 59.54 28.21
N ASP A 25 -7.32 58.79 27.56
CA ASP A 25 -5.91 58.79 27.95
C ASP A 25 -4.99 58.18 26.88
N SER A 26 -3.74 58.57 26.99
CA SER A 26 -2.67 58.69 26.01
C SER A 26 -1.75 57.46 25.89
N SER A 27 -1.36 57.10 24.66
CA SER A 27 0.02 56.73 24.28
C SER A 27 0.12 56.47 22.78
N LEU A 28 0.97 57.25 22.12
CA LEU A 28 1.35 57.18 20.71
C LEU A 28 2.33 56.02 20.52
N ASP A 29 2.01 55.08 19.61
CA ASP A 29 3.01 54.27 18.93
C ASP A 29 2.69 54.32 17.43
N GLU A 30 3.56 54.98 16.67
CA GLU A 30 3.53 55.03 15.21
C GLU A 30 4.00 53.68 14.66
N ASP A 31 3.07 52.86 14.16
CA ASP A 31 3.39 51.66 13.39
C ASP A 31 3.88 52.08 11.98
N GLU A 32 5.19 52.30 11.85
CA GLU A 32 5.84 52.29 10.53
C GLU A 32 5.81 50.87 9.96
N CYS A 33 4.96 50.65 8.95
CA CYS A 33 4.96 49.44 8.13
C CYS A 33 6.30 49.26 7.40
N LEU A 34 7.17 48.39 7.95
CA LEU A 34 8.40 47.95 7.29
C LEU A 34 8.09 47.12 6.04
N SER A 35 8.83 47.37 4.95
CA SER A 35 8.68 46.60 3.72
C SER A 35 9.18 45.15 3.90
N PRO A 36 8.64 44.16 3.17
CA PRO A 36 9.08 42.75 3.23
C PRO A 36 10.57 42.53 2.95
N SER A 37 11.24 43.53 2.36
CA SER A 37 12.66 43.49 2.01
C SER A 37 13.56 43.81 3.22
N ASP A 38 13.08 44.59 4.18
CA ASP A 38 13.85 45.03 5.35
C ASP A 38 13.83 44.00 6.48
N MET A 39 12.73 43.24 6.60
CA MET A 39 12.64 42.07 7.49
C MET A 39 13.64 40.95 7.13
N MET A 40 13.98 40.80 5.84
CA MET A 40 14.99 39.84 5.39
C MET A 40 16.44 40.27 5.65
N ARG A 41 16.70 41.58 5.83
CA ARG A 41 18.04 42.09 6.17
C ARG A 41 18.35 41.99 7.67
N GLN A 42 17.38 42.24 8.56
CA GLN A 42 17.57 42.06 10.00
C GLN A 42 17.79 40.59 10.40
N ARG A 43 17.13 39.64 9.73
CA ARG A 43 17.27 38.20 10.02
C ARG A 43 18.61 37.60 9.58
N ARG A 44 19.39 38.31 8.74
CA ARG A 44 20.75 37.92 8.32
C ARG A 44 21.85 38.44 9.24
N GLN A 45 21.55 39.35 10.17
CA GLN A 45 22.56 39.92 11.09
C GLN A 45 22.44 39.37 12.53
N SER A 46 21.36 38.66 12.87
CA SER A 46 21.16 38.06 14.21
C SER A 46 21.63 36.60 14.34
N SER A 47 22.35 36.05 13.36
CA SER A 47 22.83 34.65 13.37
C SER A 47 24.35 34.51 13.45
N SER A 48 25.10 35.56 13.80
CA SER A 48 26.58 35.53 13.81
C SER A 48 27.25 35.60 15.18
N LEU A 49 26.51 35.59 16.29
CA LEU A 49 27.11 35.67 17.63
C LEU A 49 26.42 34.70 18.60
N ASN A 50 27.25 33.89 19.28
CA ASN A 50 26.97 32.93 20.37
C ASN A 50 26.67 31.47 19.97
N SER A 51 27.73 30.67 19.84
CA SER A 51 28.03 29.64 20.85
C SER A 51 29.39 28.98 20.56
N SER A 52 30.42 29.49 21.22
CA SER A 52 31.69 28.78 21.39
C SER A 52 31.56 27.85 22.59
N PHE A 53 31.40 26.55 22.37
CA PHE A 53 31.82 25.54 23.33
C PHE A 53 32.34 24.30 22.59
N THR A 54 33.58 23.97 22.92
CA THR A 54 34.41 22.91 22.40
C THR A 54 33.80 21.53 22.63
N ASN A 55 33.67 20.71 21.58
CA ASN A 55 33.80 19.27 21.75
C ASN A 55 34.44 18.61 20.51
N LYS A 56 35.25 17.60 20.81
CA LYS A 56 36.32 17.05 19.98
C LYS A 56 35.83 16.39 18.69
N SER A 57 36.69 16.52 17.69
CA SER A 57 36.67 15.92 16.36
C SER A 57 36.25 14.44 16.33
N PHE A 58 35.25 14.13 15.50
CA PHE A 58 35.12 12.84 14.83
C PHE A 58 34.60 13.09 13.41
N MET A 59 35.52 13.22 12.44
CA MET A 59 35.20 13.25 11.02
C MET A 59 34.75 11.84 10.60
N GLY A 60 33.45 11.59 10.60
CA GLY A 60 32.86 10.50 9.82
C GLY A 60 32.94 10.82 8.32
N PRO A 61 33.05 9.83 7.42
CA PRO A 61 33.20 10.11 5.99
C PRO A 61 31.96 10.81 5.45
N LYS A 62 32.17 11.91 4.72
CA LYS A 62 31.12 12.52 3.89
C LYS A 62 30.75 11.50 2.80
N THR A 63 29.67 10.74 2.99
CA THR A 63 29.14 9.85 1.96
C THR A 63 28.69 10.71 0.78
N SER A 64 29.34 10.54 -0.36
CA SER A 64 29.02 11.28 -1.57
C SER A 64 27.59 10.94 -2.05
N VAL A 65 26.91 11.90 -2.68
CA VAL A 65 25.57 11.73 -3.27
C VAL A 65 25.56 10.57 -4.30
N ALA A 66 26.70 10.31 -4.96
CA ALA A 66 26.88 9.18 -5.87
C ALA A 66 26.81 7.82 -5.14
N THR A 67 27.38 7.71 -3.94
CA THR A 67 27.32 6.48 -3.12
C THR A 67 25.89 6.20 -2.63
N GLN A 68 25.07 7.24 -2.46
CA GLN A 68 23.69 7.11 -1.99
C GLN A 68 22.70 6.71 -3.11
N GLY A 69 22.90 7.16 -4.35
CA GLY A 69 22.12 6.70 -5.50
C GLY A 69 22.29 5.20 -5.75
N ILE A 70 23.55 4.74 -5.68
CA ILE A 70 23.91 3.31 -5.78
C ILE A 70 23.21 2.50 -4.69
N ALA A 71 23.09 3.01 -3.46
CA ALA A 71 22.41 2.28 -2.38
C ALA A 71 20.90 2.05 -2.62
N VAL A 72 20.20 3.01 -3.25
CA VAL A 72 18.77 2.91 -3.56
C VAL A 72 18.53 1.96 -4.74
N GLU A 73 19.37 2.05 -5.76
CA GLU A 73 19.35 1.14 -6.90
C GLU A 73 19.66 -0.29 -6.46
N THR A 74 20.68 -0.49 -5.62
CA THR A 74 21.01 -1.80 -5.04
C THR A 74 19.85 -2.34 -4.20
N LEU A 75 19.22 -1.54 -3.34
CA LEU A 75 18.07 -2.00 -2.54
C LEU A 75 16.90 -2.45 -3.43
N THR A 76 16.56 -1.65 -4.45
CA THR A 76 15.48 -1.96 -5.38
C THR A 76 15.80 -3.22 -6.19
N THR A 77 17.05 -3.35 -6.63
CA THR A 77 17.52 -4.50 -7.40
C THR A 77 17.50 -5.77 -6.55
N THR A 78 17.99 -5.72 -5.31
CA THR A 78 17.99 -6.86 -4.39
C THR A 78 16.58 -7.28 -4.01
N LEU A 79 15.68 -6.33 -3.76
CA LEU A 79 14.28 -6.62 -3.47
C LEU A 79 13.57 -7.27 -4.67
N ASN A 80 13.75 -6.71 -5.86
CA ASN A 80 13.15 -7.30 -7.07
C ASN A 80 13.71 -8.70 -7.36
N LYS A 81 15.03 -8.88 -7.24
CA LYS A 81 15.70 -10.17 -7.47
C LYS A 81 15.27 -11.25 -6.48
N SER A 82 14.93 -10.87 -5.25
CA SER A 82 14.47 -11.83 -4.23
C SER A 82 12.98 -12.17 -4.36
N LEU A 83 12.16 -11.27 -4.89
CA LEU A 83 10.73 -11.53 -5.13
C LEU A 83 10.44 -12.21 -6.47
N GLU A 84 11.31 -12.08 -7.47
CA GLU A 84 11.09 -12.65 -8.80
C GLU A 84 10.84 -14.17 -8.78
N PRO A 85 11.64 -15.01 -8.09
CA PRO A 85 11.36 -16.45 -7.99
C PRO A 85 10.01 -16.75 -7.34
N VAL A 86 9.61 -15.96 -6.33
CA VAL A 86 8.33 -16.11 -5.64
C VAL A 86 7.17 -15.80 -6.59
N ILE A 87 7.28 -14.73 -7.38
CA ILE A 87 6.29 -14.34 -8.38
C ILE A 87 6.15 -15.43 -9.44
N GLU A 88 7.25 -15.97 -9.94
CA GLU A 88 7.22 -17.06 -10.92
C GLU A 88 6.50 -18.30 -10.39
N VAL A 89 6.76 -18.69 -9.14
CA VAL A 89 6.05 -19.81 -8.48
C VAL A 89 4.56 -19.51 -8.33
N ILE A 90 4.19 -18.31 -7.89
CA ILE A 90 2.77 -17.91 -7.76
C ILE A 90 2.04 -18.05 -9.10
N LEU A 91 2.62 -17.51 -10.16
CA LEU A 91 2.03 -17.56 -11.50
C LEU A 91 1.98 -18.98 -12.06
N LYS A 92 2.99 -19.81 -11.77
CA LYS A 92 3.03 -21.24 -12.13
C LYS A 92 1.88 -22.03 -11.48
N HIS A 93 1.54 -21.71 -10.23
CA HIS A 93 0.42 -22.33 -9.50
C HIS A 93 -0.95 -21.67 -9.80
N GLY A 94 -0.99 -20.73 -10.74
CA GLY A 94 -2.22 -20.05 -11.17
C GLY A 94 -2.80 -19.11 -10.11
N GLY A 95 -1.97 -18.61 -9.19
CA GLY A 95 -2.36 -17.56 -8.25
C GLY A 95 -2.32 -16.19 -8.91
N ASP A 96 -3.23 -15.31 -8.48
CA ASP A 96 -3.27 -13.91 -8.91
C ASP A 96 -2.71 -12.99 -7.81
N ILE A 97 -1.75 -12.13 -8.17
CA ILE A 97 -1.13 -11.20 -7.23
C ILE A 97 -1.98 -9.94 -7.18
N ILE A 98 -2.70 -9.78 -6.08
CA ILE A 98 -3.67 -8.70 -5.91
C ILE A 98 -2.98 -7.41 -5.48
N LYS A 99 -2.11 -7.49 -4.46
CA LYS A 99 -1.38 -6.33 -3.94
C LYS A 99 -0.05 -6.68 -3.30
N PHE A 100 0.86 -5.72 -3.39
CA PHE A 100 2.03 -5.58 -2.51
C PHE A 100 1.62 -4.65 -1.37
N ALA A 101 1.48 -5.17 -0.15
CA ALA A 101 0.98 -4.45 1.03
C ALA A 101 2.12 -4.26 2.03
N GLY A 102 2.88 -3.16 1.89
CA GLY A 102 4.05 -2.92 2.72
C GLY A 102 5.14 -3.96 2.47
N ASP A 103 5.28 -4.89 3.41
CA ASP A 103 6.22 -6.02 3.42
C ASP A 103 5.57 -7.37 3.06
N ALA A 104 4.26 -7.39 2.77
CA ALA A 104 3.51 -8.60 2.44
C ALA A 104 3.03 -8.64 0.97
N LEU A 105 2.85 -9.86 0.47
CA LEU A 105 2.17 -10.15 -0.80
C LEU A 105 0.77 -10.71 -0.50
N ILE A 106 -0.25 -10.14 -1.14
CA ILE A 106 -1.61 -10.67 -1.09
C ILE A 106 -1.88 -11.38 -2.42
N VAL A 107 -2.06 -12.69 -2.34
CA VAL A 107 -2.26 -13.58 -3.49
C VAL A 107 -3.60 -14.28 -3.35
N MET A 108 -4.33 -14.41 -4.45
CA MET A 108 -5.67 -14.98 -4.46
C MET A 108 -5.76 -16.15 -5.45
N TRP A 109 -6.47 -17.20 -5.02
CA TRP A 109 -7.00 -18.25 -5.89
C TRP A 109 -8.52 -18.17 -5.82
N GLU A 110 -9.15 -17.82 -6.94
CA GLU A 110 -10.60 -17.73 -7.04
C GLU A 110 -11.20 -18.93 -7.78
N THR A 111 -12.49 -19.17 -7.52
CA THR A 111 -13.26 -20.06 -8.38
C THR A 111 -13.45 -19.41 -9.76
N GLU A 112 -13.27 -20.17 -10.84
CA GLU A 112 -13.53 -19.71 -12.22
C GLU A 112 -15.05 -19.63 -12.51
N ALA A 113 -15.85 -19.10 -11.58
CA ALA A 113 -17.30 -19.01 -11.69
C ALA A 113 -17.72 -18.19 -12.92
N SER A 114 -16.93 -17.15 -13.26
CA SER A 114 -17.06 -16.35 -14.47
C SER A 114 -16.91 -17.16 -15.77
N ARG A 115 -16.25 -18.33 -15.72
CA ARG A 115 -16.07 -19.29 -16.82
C ARG A 115 -17.00 -20.51 -16.70
N GLY A 116 -18.00 -20.45 -15.80
CA GLY A 116 -18.97 -21.53 -15.59
C GLY A 116 -18.41 -22.76 -14.87
N LYS A 117 -17.22 -22.66 -14.24
CA LYS A 117 -16.61 -23.73 -13.46
C LYS A 117 -16.54 -23.34 -12.00
N VAL A 118 -17.13 -24.15 -11.13
CA VAL A 118 -17.00 -23.98 -9.68
C VAL A 118 -15.89 -24.89 -9.19
N THR A 119 -14.77 -24.31 -8.77
CA THR A 119 -13.68 -25.05 -8.12
C THR A 119 -13.99 -25.12 -6.62
N PRO A 120 -14.03 -26.33 -6.00
CA PRO A 120 -14.26 -26.45 -4.57
C PRO A 120 -13.20 -25.73 -3.74
N ALA A 121 -13.60 -25.12 -2.62
CA ALA A 121 -12.72 -24.36 -1.74
C ALA A 121 -11.47 -25.16 -1.30
N GLY A 122 -11.63 -26.43 -0.93
CA GLY A 122 -10.50 -27.28 -0.54
C GLY A 122 -9.47 -27.50 -1.65
N GLU A 123 -9.87 -27.47 -2.92
CA GLU A 123 -8.93 -27.57 -4.04
C GLU A 123 -8.16 -26.26 -4.25
N LEU A 124 -8.80 -25.10 -4.03
CA LEU A 124 -8.13 -23.80 -4.05
C LEU A 124 -7.11 -23.69 -2.90
N VAL A 125 -7.50 -24.11 -1.69
CA VAL A 125 -6.62 -24.16 -0.52
C VAL A 125 -5.42 -25.08 -0.78
N TYR A 126 -5.65 -26.27 -1.34
CA TYR A 126 -4.56 -27.20 -1.67
C TYR A 126 -3.55 -26.60 -2.66
N ARG A 127 -4.03 -25.90 -3.71
CA ARG A 127 -3.15 -25.19 -4.66
C ARG A 127 -2.35 -24.09 -3.98
N ALA A 128 -2.98 -23.31 -3.10
CA ALA A 128 -2.31 -22.27 -2.32
C ALA A 128 -1.22 -22.86 -1.39
N ILE A 129 -1.47 -24.02 -0.77
CA ILE A 129 -0.49 -24.75 0.04
C ILE A 129 0.71 -25.17 -0.80
N CYS A 130 0.49 -25.85 -1.95
CA CYS A 130 1.57 -26.28 -2.83
C CYS A 130 2.40 -25.09 -3.33
N CYS A 131 1.74 -23.99 -3.69
CA CYS A 131 2.40 -22.75 -4.09
C CYS A 131 3.26 -22.18 -2.96
N ALA A 132 2.71 -22.07 -1.74
CA ALA A 132 3.39 -21.49 -0.60
C ALA A 132 4.64 -22.29 -0.24
N LEU A 133 4.55 -23.62 -0.21
CA LEU A 133 5.68 -24.49 0.11
C LEU A 133 6.77 -24.42 -0.97
N GLU A 134 6.40 -24.43 -2.26
CA GLU A 134 7.37 -24.25 -3.35
C GLU A 134 8.04 -22.87 -3.30
N ALA A 135 7.29 -21.80 -2.99
CA ALA A 135 7.83 -20.45 -2.85
C ALA A 135 8.79 -20.33 -1.66
N LEU A 136 8.46 -20.94 -0.52
CA LEU A 136 9.33 -20.99 0.66
C LEU A 136 10.63 -21.75 0.35
N HIS A 137 10.58 -22.84 -0.41
CA HIS A 137 11.77 -23.56 -0.86
C HIS A 137 12.61 -22.77 -1.87
N ALA A 138 11.97 -22.07 -2.82
CA ALA A 138 12.67 -21.24 -3.80
C ALA A 138 13.52 -20.14 -3.13
N LEU A 139 13.04 -19.59 -2.02
CA LEU A 139 13.77 -18.61 -1.21
C LEU A 139 14.92 -19.22 -0.38
N GLN A 140 14.83 -20.50 0.00
CA GLN A 140 15.90 -21.20 0.69
C GLN A 140 17.03 -21.62 -0.27
N GLY A 141 16.69 -22.03 -1.49
CA GLY A 141 17.66 -22.46 -2.50
C GLY A 141 18.59 -21.36 -2.99
N THR A 142 18.17 -20.09 -2.93
CA THR A 142 19.03 -18.95 -3.28
C THR A 142 20.18 -18.70 -2.29
N ASP A 143 20.15 -19.30 -1.10
CA ASP A 143 21.21 -19.16 -0.09
C ASP A 143 22.39 -20.11 -0.30
N THR A 144 22.26 -21.17 -1.11
CA THR A 144 23.26 -22.24 -1.20
C THR A 144 24.28 -22.08 -2.33
N ASP A 145 23.96 -21.29 -3.36
CA ASP A 145 24.77 -21.19 -4.60
C ASP A 145 25.69 -19.96 -4.68
N SER A 146 25.71 -19.09 -3.66
CA SER A 146 26.61 -17.93 -3.64
C SER A 146 27.87 -18.19 -2.83
N ASN A 147 29.02 -18.21 -3.52
CA ASN A 147 30.38 -18.18 -3.00
C ASN A 147 30.49 -17.41 -1.67
N GLU A 148 31.26 -17.95 -0.72
CA GLU A 148 31.41 -17.62 0.71
C GLU A 148 31.70 -16.13 1.07
N GLN A 149 31.73 -15.21 0.10
CA GLN A 149 31.99 -13.78 0.31
C GLN A 149 30.76 -12.87 0.08
N ASP A 150 29.74 -13.30 -0.68
CA ASP A 150 28.48 -12.54 -0.85
C ASP A 150 27.37 -13.00 0.13
N SER A 151 27.62 -14.07 0.88
CA SER A 151 26.65 -14.79 1.70
C SER A 151 26.19 -14.05 2.97
N GLN A 152 26.84 -12.93 3.35
CA GLN A 152 26.42 -12.18 4.55
C GLN A 152 25.22 -11.26 4.33
N HIS A 153 24.86 -10.93 3.08
CA HIS A 153 23.73 -10.04 2.80
C HIS A 153 22.50 -10.74 2.18
N SER A 154 22.66 -11.95 1.61
CA SER A 154 21.52 -12.73 1.06
C SER A 154 20.67 -13.45 2.13
N GLN A 155 21.22 -13.72 3.32
CA GLN A 155 20.54 -14.48 4.39
C GLN A 155 19.36 -13.75 5.07
N LEU A 156 19.08 -12.50 4.70
CA LEU A 156 18.18 -11.63 5.47
C LEU A 156 16.70 -11.76 5.06
N LEU A 157 16.38 -12.01 3.79
CA LEU A 157 14.99 -12.06 3.38
C LEU A 157 14.38 -13.43 3.67
N GLY A 158 13.17 -13.44 4.19
CA GLY A 158 12.44 -14.66 4.51
C GLY A 158 10.96 -14.36 4.55
N MET A 159 10.16 -15.34 4.19
CA MET A 159 8.71 -15.24 4.20
C MET A 159 8.12 -16.22 5.20
N HIS A 160 6.97 -15.86 5.73
CA HIS A 160 6.04 -16.73 6.43
C HIS A 160 4.68 -16.53 5.78
N VAL A 161 3.85 -17.57 5.78
CA VAL A 161 2.63 -17.58 5.00
C VAL A 161 1.44 -17.94 5.89
N GLY A 162 0.36 -17.19 5.77
CA GLY A 162 -0.94 -17.53 6.31
C GLY A 162 -1.96 -17.72 5.19
N ILE A 163 -2.81 -18.75 5.29
CA ILE A 163 -3.86 -19.03 4.30
C ILE A 163 -5.24 -18.99 4.97
N GLY A 164 -6.10 -18.14 4.40
CA GLY A 164 -7.53 -18.02 4.71
C GLY A 164 -8.39 -18.52 3.55
N VAL A 165 -9.65 -18.85 3.84
CA VAL A 165 -10.65 -19.17 2.80
C VAL A 165 -12.02 -18.66 3.19
N SER A 166 -12.68 -17.96 2.28
CA SER A 166 -14.04 -17.46 2.50
C SER A 166 -14.69 -17.07 1.18
N ASN A 167 -15.97 -16.71 1.24
CA ASN A 167 -16.60 -15.98 0.15
C ASN A 167 -16.09 -14.55 0.14
N MET A 168 -15.56 -14.12 -1.01
CA MET A 168 -14.91 -12.84 -1.19
C MET A 168 -15.72 -11.94 -2.13
N THR A 169 -15.62 -10.63 -1.94
CA THR A 169 -16.12 -9.62 -2.89
C THR A 169 -14.97 -8.74 -3.36
N GLY A 170 -14.87 -8.51 -4.67
CA GLY A 170 -13.97 -7.54 -5.27
C GLY A 170 -14.65 -6.19 -5.42
N ASN A 171 -14.07 -5.15 -4.83
CA ASN A 171 -14.70 -3.84 -4.70
C ASN A 171 -13.85 -2.75 -5.36
N HIS A 172 -14.50 -1.84 -6.09
CA HIS A 172 -13.87 -0.70 -6.76
C HIS A 172 -14.35 0.60 -6.13
N VAL A 173 -13.41 1.45 -5.69
CA VAL A 173 -13.69 2.65 -4.89
C VAL A 173 -12.80 3.84 -5.26
N GLY A 174 -13.20 5.05 -4.88
CA GLY A 174 -12.58 6.29 -5.32
C GLY A 174 -13.10 6.74 -6.67
N GLY A 175 -12.22 7.21 -7.54
CA GLY A 175 -12.54 7.69 -8.89
C GLY A 175 -12.33 9.19 -9.09
N VAL A 176 -11.93 9.93 -8.04
CA VAL A 176 -11.57 11.34 -8.17
C VAL A 176 -10.35 11.46 -9.10
N LEU A 177 -10.46 12.32 -10.13
CA LEU A 177 -9.47 12.44 -11.21
C LEU A 177 -9.14 11.09 -11.91
N ASN A 178 -10.15 10.24 -12.08
CA ASN A 178 -10.03 8.90 -12.67
C ASN A 178 -9.08 7.95 -11.91
N ARG A 179 -8.80 8.21 -10.62
CA ARG A 179 -7.99 7.30 -9.79
C ARG A 179 -8.88 6.34 -9.01
N TRP A 180 -8.88 5.07 -9.41
CA TRP A 180 -9.68 4.00 -8.78
C TRP A 180 -8.81 3.02 -7.99
N GLU A 181 -9.24 2.68 -6.78
CA GLU A 181 -8.62 1.63 -5.96
C GLU A 181 -9.50 0.38 -6.00
N PHE A 182 -8.85 -0.78 -6.00
CA PHE A 182 -9.50 -2.09 -5.87
C PHE A 182 -9.17 -2.68 -4.49
N TYR A 183 -10.09 -3.36 -3.84
CA TYR A 183 -9.80 -4.14 -2.64
C TYR A 183 -10.71 -5.37 -2.53
N LEU A 184 -10.25 -6.36 -1.78
CA LEU A 184 -11.00 -7.57 -1.46
C LEU A 184 -11.67 -7.43 -0.08
N SER A 185 -12.92 -7.84 0.04
CA SER A 185 -13.65 -7.90 1.32
C SER A 185 -14.23 -9.28 1.59
N GLY A 186 -14.02 -9.75 2.82
CA GLY A 186 -14.53 -10.99 3.40
C GLY A 186 -13.57 -11.56 4.44
N ASP A 187 -13.97 -12.66 5.09
CA ASP A 187 -13.31 -13.16 6.30
C ASP A 187 -11.90 -13.73 6.07
N ALA A 188 -11.57 -14.14 4.85
CA ALA A 188 -10.27 -14.71 4.52
C ALA A 188 -9.11 -13.74 4.81
N ASN A 189 -9.32 -12.42 4.68
CA ASN A 189 -8.29 -11.44 5.03
C ASN A 189 -7.93 -11.50 6.51
N ARG A 190 -8.94 -11.62 7.38
CA ARG A 190 -8.73 -11.73 8.83
C ARG A 190 -8.11 -13.09 9.18
N GLN A 191 -8.63 -14.16 8.58
CA GLN A 191 -8.14 -15.53 8.78
C GLN A 191 -6.67 -15.68 8.39
N MET A 192 -6.26 -15.18 7.21
CA MET A 192 -4.89 -15.28 6.73
C MET A 192 -3.92 -14.49 7.61
N SER A 193 -4.31 -13.31 8.10
CA SER A 193 -3.49 -12.51 9.04
C SER A 193 -3.25 -13.25 10.36
N PHE A 194 -4.30 -13.79 10.99
CA PHE A 194 -4.13 -14.55 12.24
C PHE A 194 -3.33 -15.84 12.05
N ALA A 195 -3.49 -16.51 10.91
CA ALA A 195 -2.70 -17.69 10.57
C ALA A 195 -1.22 -17.30 10.39
N GLU A 196 -0.95 -16.26 9.61
CA GLU A 196 0.38 -15.74 9.32
C GLU A 196 1.14 -15.38 10.61
N GLU A 197 0.50 -14.70 11.58
CA GLU A 197 1.10 -14.37 12.89
C GLU A 197 1.58 -15.60 13.68
N ASN A 198 1.07 -16.80 13.37
CA ASN A 198 1.49 -18.05 14.04
C ASN A 198 2.62 -18.77 13.29
N ALA A 199 2.87 -18.42 12.03
CA ALA A 199 3.97 -18.95 11.24
C ALA A 199 5.27 -18.18 11.52
N LYS A 200 6.38 -18.91 11.67
CA LYS A 200 7.73 -18.31 11.70
C LYS A 200 8.31 -18.24 10.29
N LYS A 201 9.42 -17.50 10.11
CA LYS A 201 10.19 -17.48 8.86
C LYS A 201 10.40 -18.92 8.34
N GLY A 202 10.00 -19.16 7.10
CA GLY A 202 10.06 -20.47 6.45
C GLY A 202 8.83 -21.35 6.67
N GLN A 203 7.82 -20.92 7.42
CA GLN A 203 6.66 -21.72 7.78
C GLN A 203 5.37 -21.23 7.12
N LEU A 204 4.42 -22.15 7.05
CA LEU A 204 3.06 -21.94 6.53
C LEU A 204 2.04 -22.31 7.62
N ALA A 205 1.03 -21.47 7.78
CA ALA A 205 -0.10 -21.69 8.66
C ALA A 205 -1.43 -21.59 7.89
N LEU A 206 -2.38 -22.45 8.26
CA LEU A 206 -3.76 -22.43 7.79
C LEU A 206 -4.68 -21.95 8.90
N SER A 207 -5.67 -21.15 8.52
CA SER A 207 -6.85 -20.92 9.35
C SER A 207 -7.69 -22.20 9.54
N PRO A 208 -8.53 -22.29 10.59
CA PRO A 208 -9.41 -23.43 10.79
C PRO A 208 -10.35 -23.66 9.60
N GLU A 209 -10.85 -22.58 9.00
CA GLU A 209 -11.74 -22.65 7.83
C GLU A 209 -11.03 -23.19 6.60
N ALA A 210 -9.76 -22.83 6.39
CA ALA A 210 -8.95 -23.38 5.31
C ALA A 210 -8.67 -24.88 5.50
N PHE A 211 -8.39 -25.28 6.74
CA PHE A 211 -8.17 -26.68 7.08
C PHE A 211 -9.44 -27.52 6.93
N ASP A 212 -10.59 -27.04 7.43
CA ASP A 212 -11.89 -27.71 7.28
C ASP A 212 -12.31 -27.88 5.80
N ALA A 213 -12.05 -26.85 4.97
CA ALA A 213 -12.28 -26.94 3.53
C ALA A 213 -11.43 -28.04 2.86
N LEU A 214 -10.20 -28.23 3.34
CA LEU A 214 -9.29 -29.28 2.86
C LEU A 214 -9.75 -30.67 3.29
N GLU A 215 -10.09 -30.87 4.57
CA GLU A 215 -10.63 -32.12 5.10
C GLU A 215 -11.93 -32.51 4.40
N THR A 216 -12.86 -31.57 4.23
CA THR A 216 -14.14 -31.80 3.55
C THR A 216 -13.94 -32.28 2.10
N ARG A 217 -12.88 -31.82 1.43
CA ARG A 217 -12.60 -32.16 0.03
C ARG A 217 -11.92 -33.51 -0.13
N PHE A 218 -10.90 -33.79 0.68
CA PHE A 218 -10.03 -34.95 0.48
C PHE A 218 -10.29 -36.11 1.45
N GLY A 219 -11.02 -35.86 2.56
CA GLY A 219 -11.32 -36.83 3.61
C GLY A 219 -10.08 -37.20 4.43
N THR A 220 -9.14 -37.90 3.80
CA THR A 220 -7.79 -38.11 4.33
C THR A 220 -6.86 -37.07 3.72
N LEU A 221 -6.19 -36.28 4.56
CA LEU A 221 -5.28 -35.24 4.08
C LEU A 221 -4.18 -35.86 3.21
N PRO A 222 -3.92 -35.31 2.02
CA PRO A 222 -2.86 -35.80 1.14
C PRO A 222 -1.50 -35.48 1.76
N GLU A 223 -0.79 -36.46 2.34
CA GLU A 223 0.63 -36.40 2.78
C GLU A 223 1.14 -35.06 3.36
N LEU A 224 0.28 -34.30 4.04
CA LEU A 224 0.64 -33.05 4.69
C LEU A 224 0.85 -33.37 6.17
N ASP A 225 2.04 -33.05 6.69
CA ASP A 225 2.27 -33.10 8.12
C ASP A 225 1.71 -31.81 8.75
N VAL A 226 0.65 -31.98 9.53
CA VAL A 226 -0.13 -30.87 10.09
C VAL A 226 -0.13 -30.93 11.61
N VAL A 227 0.23 -29.81 12.24
CA VAL A 227 0.21 -29.65 13.69
C VAL A 227 -0.78 -28.56 14.08
N CYS A 228 -1.71 -28.90 14.97
CA CYS A 228 -2.62 -27.92 15.55
C CYS A 228 -1.86 -26.98 16.51
N HIS A 229 -1.96 -25.68 16.26
CA HIS A 229 -1.41 -24.63 17.09
C HIS A 229 -2.38 -24.27 18.22
N ALA A 230 -1.87 -23.72 19.33
CA ALA A 230 -2.69 -23.38 20.51
C ALA A 230 -3.79 -22.34 20.24
N SER A 231 -3.67 -21.58 19.15
CA SER A 231 -4.69 -20.61 18.69
C SER A 231 -5.86 -21.27 17.94
N GLY A 232 -5.75 -22.55 17.56
CA GLY A 232 -6.69 -23.25 16.68
C GLY A 232 -6.29 -23.25 15.20
N ASN A 233 -5.26 -22.49 14.81
CA ASN A 233 -4.67 -22.55 13.47
C ASN A 233 -3.85 -23.84 13.28
N TYR A 234 -3.51 -24.17 12.04
CA TYR A 234 -2.80 -25.40 11.70
C TYR A 234 -1.48 -25.10 10.99
N LEU A 235 -0.36 -25.54 11.56
CA LEU A 235 0.97 -25.40 10.95
C LEU A 235 1.25 -26.56 10.01
N ILE A 236 1.77 -26.25 8.82
CA ILE A 236 2.23 -27.23 7.84
C ILE A 236 3.76 -27.36 7.96
N LEU A 237 4.25 -28.54 8.33
CA LEU A 237 5.67 -28.75 8.64
C LEU A 237 6.51 -29.16 7.43
N GLU A 238 6.00 -30.04 6.57
CA GLU A 238 6.72 -30.53 5.38
C GLU A 238 5.77 -30.79 4.20
N MET A 239 6.35 -30.80 2.99
CA MET A 239 5.69 -31.18 1.73
C MET A 239 5.33 -32.68 1.71
N PRO A 240 4.28 -33.06 0.97
CA PRO A 240 4.11 -34.42 0.46
C PRO A 240 5.41 -34.97 -0.15
N GLY A 241 5.78 -36.18 0.22
CA GLY A 241 6.97 -36.85 -0.27
C GLY A 241 6.76 -37.29 -1.71
N GLU A 242 7.64 -36.82 -2.61
CA GLU A 242 7.52 -36.95 -4.07
C GLU A 242 6.28 -36.26 -4.65
N SER A 243 6.52 -35.48 -5.71
CA SER A 243 5.46 -34.82 -6.47
C SER A 243 4.41 -35.86 -6.86
N PRO A 244 3.13 -35.76 -6.44
CA PRO A 244 2.10 -36.67 -6.91
C PRO A 244 2.15 -36.68 -8.43
N ALA A 245 2.33 -37.87 -9.00
CA ALA A 245 2.42 -38.12 -10.42
C ALA A 245 1.33 -37.34 -11.15
N SER A 246 1.72 -36.24 -11.79
CA SER A 246 0.83 -35.34 -12.53
C SER A 246 -0.48 -35.04 -11.78
N VAL A 247 -0.44 -34.19 -10.76
CA VAL A 247 -1.48 -33.14 -10.78
C VAL A 247 -1.33 -32.51 -12.16
N PRO A 248 -2.36 -32.46 -13.02
CA PRO A 248 -2.23 -31.69 -14.23
C PRO A 248 -1.96 -30.27 -13.76
N CYS A 249 -0.68 -29.90 -13.73
CA CYS A 249 -0.23 -28.54 -13.89
C CYS A 249 -0.97 -28.15 -15.14
N ARG A 250 -2.10 -27.44 -14.95
CA ARG A 250 -2.70 -26.74 -16.05
C ARG A 250 -1.55 -25.86 -16.48
N GLN A 251 -0.89 -26.26 -17.58
CA GLN A 251 -0.24 -25.32 -18.47
C GLN A 251 -1.20 -24.17 -18.45
N ASN A 252 -0.75 -23.04 -17.89
CA ASN A 252 -1.50 -21.81 -17.80
C ASN A 252 -2.25 -21.79 -19.13
N THR A 253 -3.55 -22.10 -19.14
CA THR A 253 -4.34 -21.90 -20.35
C THR A 253 -4.42 -20.41 -20.29
N ALA A 254 -3.33 -19.80 -20.76
CA ALA A 254 -3.05 -18.41 -20.72
C ALA A 254 -4.35 -17.86 -21.20
N THR A 255 -5.04 -17.13 -20.32
CA THR A 255 -6.07 -16.21 -20.76
C THR A 255 -5.42 -15.57 -21.97
N ALA A 256 -5.94 -15.88 -23.17
CA ALA A 256 -5.25 -15.49 -24.42
C ALA A 256 -4.80 -14.05 -24.22
N PRO A 257 -3.52 -13.72 -24.47
CA PRO A 257 -2.94 -12.45 -24.03
C PRO A 257 -3.96 -11.36 -24.29
N LEU A 258 -4.46 -10.73 -23.21
CA LEU A 258 -5.58 -9.78 -23.32
C LEU A 258 -5.19 -8.79 -24.42
N GLU A 259 -5.92 -8.80 -25.53
CA GLU A 259 -5.59 -7.89 -26.61
C GLU A 259 -5.75 -6.47 -26.08
N ALA A 260 -4.66 -5.71 -26.15
CA ALA A 260 -4.56 -4.38 -25.58
C ALA A 260 -5.38 -3.40 -26.42
N SER A 261 -6.70 -3.42 -26.22
CA SER A 261 -7.61 -2.47 -26.83
C SER A 261 -7.43 -1.07 -26.21
N SER A 262 -7.69 -0.02 -26.99
CA SER A 262 -7.61 1.37 -26.50
C SER A 262 -8.47 1.59 -25.26
N ASP A 263 -9.67 0.99 -25.23
CA ASP A 263 -10.62 1.14 -24.14
C ASP A 263 -10.12 0.43 -22.87
N LEU A 264 -9.57 -0.79 -23.01
CA LEU A 264 -8.99 -1.52 -21.89
C LEU A 264 -7.78 -0.79 -21.31
N ILE A 265 -6.89 -0.25 -22.16
CA ILE A 265 -5.76 0.55 -21.69
C ILE A 265 -6.25 1.80 -20.96
N GLY A 266 -7.27 2.50 -21.50
CA GLY A 266 -7.89 3.65 -20.86
C GLY A 266 -8.44 3.32 -19.47
N PHE A 267 -9.14 2.19 -19.34
CA PHE A 267 -9.69 1.69 -18.09
C PHE A 267 -8.59 1.28 -17.08
N LEU A 268 -7.58 0.51 -17.50
CA LEU A 268 -6.51 0.04 -16.61
C LEU A 268 -5.65 1.20 -16.07
N ARG A 269 -5.46 2.27 -16.86
CA ARG A 269 -4.76 3.48 -16.42
C ARG A 269 -5.37 4.11 -15.17
N CYS A 270 -6.67 3.91 -14.93
CA CYS A 270 -7.34 4.42 -13.75
C CYS A 270 -6.82 3.80 -12.43
N TYR A 271 -6.24 2.60 -12.49
CA TYR A 271 -5.69 1.89 -11.34
C TYR A 271 -4.21 2.20 -11.09
N VAL A 272 -3.58 2.93 -12.00
CA VAL A 272 -2.16 3.28 -11.94
C VAL A 272 -2.03 4.71 -11.40
N PRO A 273 -1.16 4.97 -10.39
CA PRO A 273 -0.91 6.32 -9.92
C PRO A 273 -0.50 7.28 -11.04
N GLY A 274 -1.05 8.50 -11.03
CA GLY A 274 -0.84 9.49 -12.10
C GLY A 274 0.63 9.82 -12.39
N ALA A 275 1.49 9.78 -11.37
CA ALA A 275 2.94 9.94 -11.53
C ALA A 275 3.54 8.87 -12.45
N ILE A 276 3.12 7.61 -12.30
CA ILE A 276 3.55 6.48 -13.12
C ILE A 276 2.96 6.61 -14.53
N VAL A 277 1.66 6.90 -14.63
CA VAL A 277 0.98 7.13 -15.93
C VAL A 277 1.69 8.20 -16.75
N SER A 278 2.07 9.33 -16.13
CA SER A 278 2.76 10.41 -16.82
C SER A 278 4.15 10.00 -17.33
N HIS A 279 4.88 9.12 -16.64
CA HIS A 279 6.18 8.62 -17.11
C HIS A 279 6.00 7.63 -18.26
N LEU A 280 5.08 6.69 -18.11
CA LEU A 280 4.75 5.70 -19.15
C LEU A 280 4.31 6.37 -20.44
N GLN A 281 3.48 7.41 -20.37
CA GLN A 281 3.02 8.17 -21.54
C GLN A 281 4.16 8.90 -22.27
N LYS A 282 5.22 9.29 -21.55
CA LYS A 282 6.39 9.95 -22.13
C LYS A 282 7.44 8.97 -22.64
N GLY A 283 7.21 7.66 -22.53
CA GLY A 283 8.20 6.63 -22.86
C GLY A 283 9.43 6.67 -21.95
N LEU A 284 9.29 7.25 -20.75
CA LEU A 284 10.38 7.37 -19.78
C LEU A 284 10.37 6.17 -18.84
N THR A 285 11.56 5.63 -18.55
CA THR A 285 11.74 4.65 -17.49
C THR A 285 11.67 5.35 -16.13
N LEU A 286 11.07 4.70 -15.14
CA LEU A 286 11.10 5.18 -13.76
C LEU A 286 12.48 4.90 -13.20
N THR A 287 13.29 5.95 -13.02
CA THR A 287 14.57 5.84 -12.33
C THR A 287 14.32 5.79 -10.82
N PRO A 288 14.77 4.72 -10.11
CA PRO A 288 14.71 4.68 -8.67
C PRO A 288 15.41 5.91 -8.08
N CYS A 289 14.73 6.64 -7.20
CA CYS A 289 15.29 7.81 -6.57
C CYS A 289 14.84 7.92 -5.11
N ARG A 290 15.73 8.45 -4.28
CA ARG A 290 15.39 8.82 -2.90
C ARG A 290 14.84 10.24 -2.90
N LEU A 291 13.59 10.38 -2.46
CA LEU A 291 12.93 11.66 -2.29
C LEU A 291 12.60 11.86 -0.81
N ASN A 292 12.74 13.11 -0.34
CA ASN A 292 12.20 13.49 0.96
C ASN A 292 10.69 13.71 0.77
N VAL A 293 9.89 12.83 1.35
CA VAL A 293 8.42 12.84 1.21
C VAL A 293 7.77 12.89 2.58
N THR A 294 6.54 13.41 2.63
CA THR A 294 5.66 13.23 3.79
C THR A 294 4.64 12.18 3.45
N VAL A 295 4.52 11.17 4.31
CA VAL A 295 3.55 10.10 4.19
C VAL A 295 2.54 10.21 5.32
N ALA A 296 1.27 10.25 4.98
CA ALA A 296 0.17 10.19 5.93
C ALA A 296 -0.55 8.85 5.80
N PHE A 297 -0.66 8.13 6.93
CA PHE A 297 -1.47 6.91 7.05
C PHE A 297 -2.83 7.30 7.61
N VAL A 298 -3.88 7.17 6.81
CA VAL A 298 -5.24 7.49 7.20
C VAL A 298 -5.98 6.17 7.42
N LYS A 299 -6.23 5.83 8.68
CA LYS A 299 -7.01 4.64 9.06
C LYS A 299 -8.49 4.98 9.07
N LEU A 300 -9.29 4.17 8.38
CA LEU A 300 -10.74 4.24 8.37
C LEU A 300 -11.24 3.30 9.47
N GLU A 301 -11.59 3.86 10.63
CA GLU A 301 -12.10 3.08 11.76
C GLU A 301 -13.56 2.65 11.54
N GLY A 302 -13.95 1.48 12.06
CA GLY A 302 -15.33 1.02 12.06
C GLY A 302 -15.86 0.51 10.71
N VAL A 303 -15.11 0.65 9.61
CA VAL A 303 -15.59 0.27 8.27
C VAL A 303 -15.55 -1.23 8.02
N ILE A 304 -14.60 -1.94 8.63
CA ILE A 304 -14.44 -3.40 8.45
C ILE A 304 -15.56 -4.14 9.20
N GLU A 305 -16.03 -3.57 10.31
CA GLU A 305 -17.08 -4.12 11.17
C GLU A 305 -18.49 -3.97 10.57
N ILE A 306 -18.65 -3.21 9.47
CA ILE A 306 -19.92 -3.04 8.77
C ILE A 306 -20.27 -4.35 8.05
N LYS A 307 -21.26 -5.09 8.60
CA LYS A 307 -21.72 -6.37 8.04
C LYS A 307 -22.42 -6.26 6.69
N ASP A 308 -23.09 -5.13 6.43
CA ASP A 308 -23.77 -4.90 5.14
C ASP A 308 -22.73 -4.50 4.09
N ALA A 309 -22.50 -5.38 3.11
CA ALA A 309 -21.49 -5.18 2.08
C ALA A 309 -21.75 -3.94 1.21
N GLN A 310 -23.00 -3.60 0.91
CA GLN A 310 -23.33 -2.42 0.11
C GLN A 310 -23.08 -1.15 0.91
N LYS A 311 -23.48 -1.13 2.18
CA LYS A 311 -23.22 -0.01 3.08
C LYS A 311 -21.71 0.17 3.30
N GLN A 312 -20.98 -0.92 3.55
CA GLN A 312 -19.52 -0.89 3.69
C GLN A 312 -18.87 -0.28 2.44
N LEU A 313 -19.25 -0.77 1.25
CA LEU A 313 -18.74 -0.26 -0.02
C LEU A 313 -19.01 1.24 -0.19
N GLN A 314 -20.24 1.69 0.08
CA GLN A 314 -20.61 3.10 -0.03
C GLN A 314 -19.82 3.98 0.95
N THR A 315 -19.68 3.55 2.21
CA THR A 315 -18.90 4.27 3.23
C THR A 315 -17.44 4.37 2.84
N ILE A 316 -16.81 3.26 2.42
CA ILE A 316 -15.41 3.26 1.97
C ILE A 316 -15.24 4.14 0.74
N HIS A 317 -16.15 4.05 -0.25
CA HIS A 317 -16.12 4.89 -1.45
C HIS A 317 -16.16 6.38 -1.10
N GLN A 318 -17.11 6.80 -0.26
CA GLN A 318 -17.25 8.20 0.15
C GLN A 318 -16.00 8.70 0.87
N ASN A 319 -15.49 7.93 1.85
CA ASN A 319 -14.28 8.27 2.58
C ASN A 319 -13.06 8.37 1.64
N LEU A 320 -12.89 7.44 0.70
CA LEU A 320 -11.79 7.49 -0.25
C LEU A 320 -11.87 8.70 -1.18
N CYS A 321 -13.07 9.04 -1.68
CA CYS A 321 -13.24 10.23 -2.50
C CYS A 321 -12.86 11.50 -1.72
N THR A 322 -13.27 11.63 -0.46
CA THR A 322 -12.86 12.75 0.39
C THR A 322 -11.35 12.79 0.62
N ILE A 323 -10.72 11.65 0.92
CA ILE A 323 -9.26 11.54 1.09
C ILE A 323 -8.54 11.96 -0.21
N GLN A 324 -9.02 11.50 -1.37
CA GLN A 324 -8.46 11.86 -2.67
C GLN A 324 -8.55 13.36 -2.91
N GLU A 325 -9.71 13.97 -2.72
CA GLU A 325 -9.88 15.42 -2.88
C GLU A 325 -8.97 16.23 -1.95
N CYS A 326 -8.87 15.85 -0.68
CA CYS A 326 -7.99 16.50 0.28
C CYS A 326 -6.51 16.35 -0.12
N ALA A 327 -6.09 15.14 -0.48
CA ALA A 327 -4.72 14.87 -0.93
C ALA A 327 -4.37 15.71 -2.17
N TYR A 328 -5.25 15.76 -3.17
CA TYR A 328 -5.00 16.49 -4.41
C TYR A 328 -4.98 18.01 -4.21
N LYS A 329 -5.82 18.56 -3.32
CA LYS A 329 -5.75 19.97 -2.91
C LYS A 329 -4.41 20.32 -2.28
N ALA A 330 -3.82 19.38 -1.54
CA ALA A 330 -2.49 19.51 -0.94
C ALA A 330 -1.34 19.19 -1.90
N GLN A 331 -1.62 19.01 -3.20
CA GLN A 331 -0.64 18.56 -4.22
C GLN A 331 0.02 17.21 -3.86
N GLY A 332 -0.64 16.40 -3.03
CA GLY A 332 -0.29 15.02 -2.75
C GLY A 332 -0.95 14.04 -3.70
N MET A 333 -0.73 12.76 -3.44
CA MET A 333 -1.38 11.66 -4.16
C MET A 333 -1.80 10.54 -3.20
N LEU A 334 -2.93 9.90 -3.50
CA LEU A 334 -3.24 8.59 -2.94
C LEU A 334 -2.27 7.58 -3.57
N ARG A 335 -1.37 7.03 -2.76
CA ARG A 335 -0.40 6.02 -3.19
C ARG A 335 -1.05 4.65 -3.27
N GLN A 336 -1.81 4.29 -2.24
CA GLN A 336 -2.45 2.99 -2.13
C GLN A 336 -3.56 3.04 -1.09
N PHE A 337 -4.62 2.26 -1.30
CA PHE A 337 -5.56 1.88 -0.26
C PHE A 337 -5.42 0.38 0.01
N VAL A 338 -5.29 -0.03 1.26
CA VAL A 338 -5.12 -1.44 1.65
C VAL A 338 -6.12 -1.77 2.75
N ILE A 339 -6.66 -2.98 2.71
CA ILE A 339 -7.37 -3.59 3.83
C ILE A 339 -6.58 -4.84 4.21
N ASP A 340 -5.93 -4.80 5.37
CA ASP A 340 -5.05 -5.85 5.90
C ASP A 340 -5.30 -6.06 7.41
N ASP A 341 -4.34 -6.69 8.09
CA ASP A 341 -4.27 -6.89 9.54
C ASP A 341 -4.37 -5.59 10.35
N LYS A 342 -3.85 -4.48 9.81
CA LYS A 342 -3.84 -3.16 10.46
C LYS A 342 -5.14 -2.40 10.24
N GLY A 343 -5.97 -2.89 9.32
CA GLY A 343 -7.31 -2.41 9.00
C GLY A 343 -7.38 -1.73 7.64
N ALA A 344 -8.40 -0.88 7.45
CA ALA A 344 -8.60 -0.16 6.20
C ALA A 344 -7.76 1.12 6.22
N ILE A 345 -6.65 1.13 5.48
CA ILE A 345 -5.65 2.21 5.51
C ILE A 345 -5.46 2.82 4.12
N ALA A 346 -5.64 4.13 4.03
CA ALA A 346 -5.25 4.92 2.87
C ALA A 346 -3.88 5.56 3.12
N ILE A 347 -2.94 5.33 2.20
CA ILE A 347 -1.59 5.87 2.24
C ILE A 347 -1.51 7.06 1.29
N VAL A 348 -1.38 8.26 1.84
CA VAL A 348 -1.21 9.49 1.09
C VAL A 348 0.25 9.90 1.12
N ALA A 349 0.79 10.27 -0.04
CA ALA A 349 2.16 10.74 -0.18
C ALA A 349 2.20 12.16 -0.76
N ILE A 350 2.98 13.03 -0.14
CA ILE A 350 3.22 14.42 -0.55
C ILE A 350 4.71 14.59 -0.83
N GLY A 351 5.05 15.33 -1.89
CA GLY A 351 6.44 15.52 -2.32
C GLY A 351 6.92 14.50 -3.36
N LEU A 352 6.00 13.72 -3.95
CA LEU A 352 6.27 12.87 -5.10
C LEU A 352 6.05 13.63 -6.41
N PRO A 353 6.71 13.25 -7.52
CA PRO A 353 6.48 13.85 -8.84
C PRO A 353 4.99 13.81 -9.21
N PRO A 354 4.44 14.87 -9.83
CA PRO A 354 5.14 16.06 -10.32
C PRO A 354 5.32 17.18 -9.29
N PHE A 355 4.84 17.02 -8.04
CA PHE A 355 4.74 18.08 -7.04
C PHE A 355 5.77 17.93 -5.91
N PHE A 356 7.06 17.97 -6.25
CA PHE A 356 8.13 17.98 -5.24
C PHE A 356 8.54 19.42 -4.89
N HIS A 357 8.58 19.74 -3.59
CA HIS A 357 9.05 21.02 -3.08
C HIS A 357 10.32 20.82 -2.23
N GLU A 358 11.17 21.84 -2.11
CA GLU A 358 12.43 21.76 -1.34
C GLU A 358 12.22 21.46 0.16
N ASN A 359 11.01 21.70 0.69
CA ASN A 359 10.69 21.67 2.12
C ASN A 359 9.54 20.69 2.48
N ASN A 360 9.50 19.51 1.84
CA ASN A 360 8.43 18.53 2.07
C ASN A 360 8.30 18.09 3.55
N GLY A 361 9.37 18.14 4.34
CA GLY A 361 9.41 17.65 5.73
C GLY A 361 8.65 18.46 6.79
N LYS A 362 7.92 19.53 6.43
CA LYS A 362 7.19 20.41 7.39
C LYS A 362 5.71 20.63 7.07
N PHE A 363 5.06 19.67 6.43
CA PHE A 363 3.60 19.69 6.31
C PHE A 363 2.96 18.95 7.48
N TYR A 364 2.53 19.69 8.50
CA TYR A 364 1.63 19.17 9.53
C TYR A 364 0.21 19.15 8.97
N PHE A 365 -0.36 17.97 8.74
CA PHE A 365 -1.77 17.81 8.42
C PHE A 365 -2.50 17.24 9.64
N ILE A 366 -3.50 17.99 10.13
CA ILE A 366 -4.57 17.44 10.96
C ILE A 366 -5.72 17.19 9.98
N ILE A 367 -5.89 15.93 9.55
CA ILE A 367 -7.09 15.51 8.83
C ILE A 367 -8.13 15.20 9.89
N TYR A 368 -9.08 16.11 10.11
CA TYR A 368 -10.32 15.77 10.81
C TYR A 368 -11.18 14.95 9.84
N CYS A 369 -11.12 13.63 9.94
CA CYS A 369 -12.23 12.80 9.46
C CYS A 369 -13.30 12.83 10.55
N PHE A 370 -14.49 13.33 10.20
CA PHE A 370 -15.69 13.23 11.03
C PHE A 370 -16.39 11.90 10.80
#